data_AF-A0A3L7A2M7-F1
#
_entry.id   AF-A0A3L7A2M7-F1
#
_cell.length_a   1.000
_cell.length_b   1.000
_cell.length_c   1.000
_cell.angle_alpha   90.00
_cell.angle_beta   90.00
_cell.angle_gamma   90.00
#
_symmetry.space_group_name_H-M   'P 1'
#
loop_
_entity.id
_entity.type
_entity.pdbx_description
1 polymer ?
#
loop_
_entity_poly.entity_id
_entity_poly.type
_entity_poly.pdbx_seq_one_letter_code
_entity_poly.pdbx_strand_id
1 'polypeptide(L)'
;MRAPNHAQASASPAPSPSSQGAVLTKALLRAAERLAVNAQTLAAIIGLSPPTLTRMKKGEFTLEAGSKPFELALLFVRLFRSLDAITGGDEAIARAWLANPNTALDGTPIEKVRTISGLIDVIAYLDARRAVV
;
A
#
# COMPACT_ATOMS: atom_id res chain seq x y z
N MET A 1 -47.13 -29.60 -5.16
CA MET A 1 -45.87 -29.74 -5.92
C MET A 1 -45.25 -28.36 -6.13
N ARG A 2 -44.34 -27.93 -5.24
CA ARG A 2 -43.38 -26.82 -5.45
C ARG A 2 -42.32 -26.91 -4.36
N ALA A 3 -41.11 -27.34 -4.72
CA ALA A 3 -39.96 -27.33 -3.82
C ALA A 3 -39.38 -25.91 -3.73
N PRO A 4 -38.86 -25.48 -2.56
CA PRO A 4 -38.16 -24.20 -2.47
C PRO A 4 -36.76 -24.31 -3.08
N ASN A 5 -36.44 -23.32 -3.90
CA ASN A 5 -35.14 -23.14 -4.54
C ASN A 5 -34.13 -22.67 -3.50
N HIS A 6 -33.16 -23.51 -3.14
CA HIS A 6 -32.01 -23.08 -2.34
C HIS A 6 -31.13 -22.18 -3.20
N ALA A 7 -31.26 -20.87 -3.02
CA ALA A 7 -30.30 -19.91 -3.53
C ALA A 7 -28.93 -20.17 -2.86
N GLN A 8 -28.05 -20.88 -3.55
CA GLN A 8 -26.64 -20.94 -3.19
C GLN A 8 -26.06 -19.54 -3.40
N ALA A 9 -25.71 -18.90 -2.28
CA ALA A 9 -24.84 -17.73 -2.30
C ALA A 9 -23.48 -18.17 -2.86
N SER A 10 -23.24 -17.88 -4.13
CA SER A 10 -21.96 -18.13 -4.79
C SER A 10 -20.88 -17.28 -4.10
N ALA A 11 -20.03 -17.91 -3.29
CA ALA A 11 -18.81 -17.28 -2.82
C ALA A 11 -17.94 -16.97 -4.06
N SER A 12 -17.55 -15.70 -4.23
CA SER A 12 -16.66 -15.31 -5.32
C SER A 12 -15.38 -16.15 -5.28
N PRO A 13 -14.92 -16.69 -6.44
CA PRO A 13 -13.70 -17.49 -6.47
C PRO A 13 -12.51 -16.67 -5.95
N ALA A 14 -11.63 -17.31 -5.18
CA ALA A 14 -10.43 -16.69 -4.67
C ALA A 14 -9.60 -16.10 -5.82
N PRO A 15 -9.01 -14.90 -5.67
CA PRO A 15 -8.29 -14.25 -6.74
C PRO A 15 -7.07 -15.09 -7.18
N SER A 16 -6.96 -15.35 -8.48
CA SER A 16 -5.79 -15.99 -9.09
C SER A 16 -4.52 -15.14 -8.85
N PRO A 17 -3.31 -15.73 -8.83
CA PRO A 17 -2.07 -14.98 -8.63
C PRO A 17 -1.89 -13.78 -9.58
N SER A 18 -2.31 -13.93 -10.85
CA SER A 18 -2.28 -12.82 -11.82
C SER A 18 -3.26 -11.69 -11.44
N SER A 19 -4.45 -12.03 -10.95
CA SER A 19 -5.41 -11.02 -10.47
C SER A 19 -4.93 -10.29 -9.22
N GLN A 20 -4.22 -10.98 -8.32
CA GLN A 20 -3.63 -10.36 -7.13
C GLN A 20 -2.57 -9.33 -7.50
N GLY A 21 -1.69 -9.68 -8.44
CA GLY A 21 -0.69 -8.77 -8.99
C GLY A 21 -1.28 -7.48 -9.55
N ALA A 22 -2.32 -7.60 -10.38
CA ALA A 22 -3.02 -6.45 -10.96
C ALA A 22 -3.72 -5.58 -9.90
N VAL A 23 -4.43 -6.22 -8.95
CA VAL A 23 -5.11 -5.51 -7.85
C VAL A 23 -4.12 -4.76 -6.97
N LEU A 24 -3.03 -5.40 -6.56
CA LEU A 24 -2.00 -4.75 -5.74
C LEU A 24 -1.31 -3.63 -6.50
N THR A 25 -0.98 -3.82 -7.78
CA THR A 25 -0.41 -2.77 -8.63
C THR A 25 -1.30 -1.52 -8.63
N LYS A 26 -2.60 -1.70 -8.82
CA LYS A 26 -3.57 -0.59 -8.80
C LYS A 26 -3.67 0.07 -7.41
N ALA A 27 -3.74 -0.73 -6.35
CA ALA A 27 -3.83 -0.22 -4.97
C ALA A 27 -2.58 0.59 -4.59
N LEU A 28 -1.39 0.09 -4.93
CA LEU A 28 -0.11 0.75 -4.70
C LEU A 28 -0.05 2.13 -5.36
N LEU A 29 -0.39 2.20 -6.66
CA LEU A 29 -0.36 3.46 -7.42
C LEU A 29 -1.34 4.48 -6.84
N ARG A 30 -2.54 4.04 -6.42
CA ARG A 30 -3.53 4.91 -5.77
C ARG A 30 -3.09 5.39 -4.39
N ALA A 31 -2.50 4.51 -3.58
CA ALA A 31 -1.95 4.89 -2.28
C ALA A 31 -0.86 5.96 -2.44
N ALA A 32 0.06 5.76 -3.39
CA ALA A 32 1.12 6.73 -3.66
C ALA A 32 0.58 8.07 -4.16
N GLU A 33 -0.44 8.06 -5.03
CA GLU A 33 -1.13 9.27 -5.49
C GLU A 33 -1.77 10.04 -4.32
N ARG A 34 -2.54 9.36 -3.45
CA ARG A 34 -3.20 9.97 -2.28
C ARG A 34 -2.20 10.53 -1.27
N LEU A 35 -1.03 9.92 -1.14
CA LEU A 35 0.07 10.39 -0.28
C LEU A 35 1.02 11.38 -0.97
N ALA A 36 0.76 11.76 -2.23
CA ALA A 36 1.64 12.60 -3.05
C ALA A 36 3.09 12.07 -3.14
N VAL A 37 3.27 10.74 -3.06
CA VAL A 37 4.57 10.08 -3.22
C VAL A 37 4.90 9.97 -4.70
N ASN A 38 5.98 10.65 -5.11
CA ASN A 38 6.41 10.64 -6.50
C ASN A 38 6.97 9.28 -6.94
N ALA A 39 7.07 9.09 -8.26
CA ALA A 39 7.52 7.82 -8.84
C ALA A 39 8.95 7.45 -8.41
N GLN A 40 9.86 8.43 -8.28
CA GLN A 40 11.24 8.15 -7.87
C GLN A 40 11.29 7.54 -6.47
N THR A 41 10.54 8.11 -5.54
CA THR A 41 10.49 7.66 -4.14
C THR A 41 9.79 6.32 -4.03
N LEU A 42 8.63 6.16 -4.69
CA LEU A 42 7.91 4.89 -4.70
C LEU A 42 8.77 3.75 -5.29
N ALA A 43 9.52 4.02 -6.35
CA ALA A 43 10.40 3.05 -6.99
C ALA A 43 11.48 2.56 -6.02
N ALA A 44 12.11 3.48 -5.28
CA ALA A 44 13.08 3.15 -4.25
C ALA A 44 12.47 2.30 -3.12
N ILE A 45 11.27 2.65 -2.65
CA ILE A 45 10.59 1.93 -1.56
C ILE A 45 10.29 0.47 -1.95
N ILE A 46 9.85 0.23 -3.18
CA ILE A 46 9.44 -1.12 -3.61
C ILE A 46 10.53 -1.90 -4.36
N GLY A 47 11.75 -1.36 -4.44
CA GLY A 47 12.88 -2.03 -5.09
C GLY A 47 12.72 -2.18 -6.61
N LEU A 48 12.07 -1.21 -7.26
CA LEU A 48 11.94 -1.15 -8.73
C LEU A 48 12.65 0.08 -9.30
N SER A 49 12.87 0.06 -10.61
CA SER A 49 13.40 1.21 -11.33
C SER A 49 12.27 2.20 -11.70
N PRO A 50 12.55 3.52 -11.80
CA PRO A 50 11.56 4.51 -12.23
C PRO A 50 10.90 4.19 -13.60
N PRO A 51 11.63 3.68 -14.62
CA PRO A 51 10.99 3.24 -15.88
C PRO A 51 9.98 2.10 -15.70
N THR A 52 10.23 1.18 -14.76
CA THR A 52 9.29 0.10 -14.45
C THR A 52 8.01 0.65 -13.81
N LEU A 53 8.13 1.63 -12.91
CA LEU A 53 6.94 2.34 -12.40
C LEU A 53 6.17 3.09 -13.48
N THR A 54 6.85 3.69 -14.46
CA THR A 54 6.18 4.33 -15.58
C THR A 54 5.35 3.31 -16.37
N ARG A 55 5.88 2.12 -16.64
CA ARG A 55 5.13 1.03 -17.28
C ARG A 55 3.94 0.55 -16.43
N MET A 56 4.11 0.47 -15.11
CA MET A 56 2.99 0.17 -14.19
C MET A 56 1.86 1.19 -14.31
N LYS A 57 2.19 2.48 -14.35
CA LYS A 57 1.20 3.56 -14.53
C LYS A 57 0.47 3.48 -15.86
N LYS A 58 1.12 2.96 -16.91
CA LYS A 58 0.52 2.73 -18.24
C LYS A 58 -0.25 1.40 -18.34
N GLY A 59 -0.21 0.55 -17.31
CA GLY A 59 -0.82 -0.78 -17.34
C GLY A 59 -0.01 -1.82 -18.14
N GLU A 60 1.21 -1.51 -18.53
CA GLU A 60 2.11 -2.37 -19.32
C GLU A 60 2.92 -3.33 -18.44
N PHE A 61 2.90 -3.14 -17.12
CA PHE A 61 3.56 -3.99 -16.14
C PHE A 61 2.67 -4.16 -14.91
N THR A 62 2.61 -5.39 -14.38
CA THR A 62 1.95 -5.70 -13.12
C THR A 62 2.92 -6.43 -12.21
N LEU A 63 2.78 -6.22 -10.90
CA LEU A 63 3.57 -6.92 -9.89
C LEU A 63 3.28 -8.42 -9.95
N GLU A 64 4.32 -9.23 -9.89
CA GLU A 64 4.21 -10.67 -9.82
C GLU A 64 4.01 -11.13 -8.36
N ALA A 65 2.96 -11.92 -8.09
CA ALA A 65 2.69 -12.44 -6.76
C ALA A 65 3.87 -13.29 -6.25
N GLY A 66 4.30 -13.07 -5.01
CA GLY A 66 5.45 -13.74 -4.40
C GLY A 66 6.82 -13.14 -4.75
N SER A 67 6.87 -12.15 -5.65
CA SER A 67 8.11 -11.41 -5.90
C SER A 67 8.43 -10.43 -4.76
N LYS A 68 9.71 -10.06 -4.61
CA LYS A 68 10.11 -9.08 -3.59
C LYS A 68 9.41 -7.72 -3.74
N PRO A 69 9.27 -7.13 -4.95
CA PRO A 69 8.52 -5.89 -5.14
C PRO A 69 7.04 -6.01 -4.75
N PHE A 70 6.43 -7.18 -4.93
CA PHE A 70 5.06 -7.44 -4.50
C PHE A 70 4.92 -7.39 -2.98
N GLU A 71 5.83 -8.02 -2.24
CA GLU A 71 5.84 -7.93 -0.76
C GLU A 71 6.05 -6.49 -0.27
N LEU A 72 6.98 -5.75 -0.87
CA LEU A 72 7.23 -4.36 -0.50
C LEU A 72 6.04 -3.45 -0.83
N ALA A 73 5.35 -3.71 -1.94
CA ALA A 73 4.11 -3.03 -2.29
C ALA A 73 2.99 -3.31 -1.27
N LEU A 74 2.86 -4.55 -0.78
CA LEU A 74 1.92 -4.87 0.30
C LEU A 74 2.22 -4.08 1.57
N LEU A 75 3.49 -3.99 1.96
CA LEU A 75 3.92 -3.21 3.12
C LEU A 75 3.61 -1.72 2.95
N PHE A 76 3.88 -1.15 1.77
CA PHE A 76 3.53 0.25 1.50
C PHE A 76 2.01 0.49 1.56
N VAL A 77 1.21 -0.41 0.99
CA VAL A 77 -0.26 -0.32 1.07
C VAL A 77 -0.73 -0.45 2.53
N ARG A 78 -0.11 -1.30 3.34
CA ARG A 78 -0.38 -1.40 4.78
C ARG A 78 -0.05 -0.08 5.51
N LEU A 79 1.12 0.50 5.26
CA LEU A 79 1.50 1.82 5.78
C LEU A 79 0.44 2.86 5.47
N PHE A 80 0.03 2.94 4.20
CA PHE A 80 -0.99 3.87 3.75
C PHE A 80 -2.30 3.69 4.52
N ARG A 81 -2.78 2.44 4.65
CA ARG A 81 -4.03 2.16 5.38
C ARG A 81 -3.96 2.50 6.87
N SER A 82 -2.83 2.23 7.52
CA SER A 82 -2.67 2.55 8.94
C SER A 82 -2.54 4.06 9.16
N LEU A 83 -1.91 4.79 8.23
CA LEU A 83 -1.87 6.24 8.25
C LEU A 83 -3.27 6.85 8.03
N ASP A 84 -3.99 6.40 7.00
CA ASP A 84 -5.36 6.84 6.69
C ASP A 84 -6.31 6.64 7.88
N ALA A 85 -6.15 5.55 8.63
CA ALA A 85 -6.94 5.29 9.84
C ALA A 85 -6.69 6.31 10.96
N ILE A 86 -5.43 6.70 11.21
CA ILE A 86 -5.11 7.65 12.29
C ILE A 86 -5.33 9.12 11.89
N THR A 87 -5.41 9.41 10.58
CA THR A 87 -5.73 10.75 10.07
C THR A 87 -7.22 10.93 9.74
N GLY A 88 -8.05 9.92 10.02
CA GLY A 88 -9.48 9.97 9.71
C GLY A 88 -9.80 10.09 8.22
N GLY A 89 -8.89 9.62 7.35
CA GLY A 89 -9.02 9.72 5.90
C GLY A 89 -8.64 11.08 5.30
N ASP A 90 -8.22 12.05 6.12
CA ASP A 90 -7.77 13.36 5.62
C ASP A 90 -6.40 13.23 4.92
N GLU A 91 -6.40 13.42 3.60
CA GLU A 91 -5.21 13.32 2.78
C GLU A 91 -4.19 14.43 3.04
N ALA A 92 -4.65 15.65 3.38
CA ALA A 92 -3.74 16.75 3.67
C ALA A 92 -2.97 16.47 4.97
N ILE A 93 -3.65 15.95 5.98
CA ILE A 93 -3.02 15.52 7.24
C ILE A 93 -2.08 14.33 7.00
N ALA A 94 -2.51 13.32 6.23
CA ALA A 94 -1.67 12.16 5.91
C ALA A 94 -0.38 12.56 5.17
N ARG A 95 -0.49 13.43 4.16
CA ARG A 95 0.67 13.96 3.42
C ARG A 95 1.60 14.75 4.33
N ALA A 96 1.05 15.65 5.15
CA ALA A 96 1.84 16.45 6.08
C ALA A 96 2.56 15.56 7.12
N TRP A 97 1.88 14.55 7.67
CA TRP A 97 2.47 13.60 8.61
C TRP A 97 3.63 12.82 7.98
N LEU A 98 3.47 12.37 6.73
CA LEU A 98 4.47 11.60 6.01
C LEU A 98 5.71 12.45 5.64
N ALA A 99 5.51 13.74 5.35
CA ALA A 99 6.54 14.66 4.86
C ALA A 99 7.28 15.44 5.97
N ASN A 100 6.72 15.53 7.18
CA ASN A 100 7.32 16.30 8.27
C ASN A 100 8.16 15.43 9.22
N PRO A 101 9.19 16.01 9.88
CA PRO A 101 9.93 15.31 10.92
C PRO A 101 9.02 14.76 12.00
N ASN A 102 9.26 13.51 12.38
CA ASN A 102 8.52 12.84 13.44
C ASN A 102 9.49 12.48 14.57
N THR A 103 9.28 13.09 15.73
CA THR A 103 10.17 12.95 16.90
C THR A 103 10.25 11.52 17.42
N ALA A 104 9.13 10.80 17.42
CA ALA A 104 9.11 9.42 17.90
C ALA A 104 9.71 8.42 16.91
N LEU A 105 9.92 8.84 15.66
CA LEU A 105 10.64 8.07 14.65
C LEU A 105 12.08 8.59 14.44
N ASP A 106 12.49 9.67 15.11
CA ASP A 106 13.78 10.35 14.90
C ASP A 106 14.09 10.58 13.41
N GLY A 107 13.15 11.20 12.70
CA GLY A 107 13.35 11.56 11.29
C GLY A 107 12.05 11.77 10.52
N THR A 108 12.20 12.07 9.23
CA THR A 108 11.05 12.25 8.33
C THR A 108 10.57 10.90 7.81
N PRO A 109 9.29 10.51 8.03
CA PRO A 109 8.79 9.20 7.64
C PRO A 109 9.04 8.83 6.18
N ILE A 110 8.82 9.76 5.23
CA ILE A 110 9.05 9.48 3.79
C ILE A 110 10.50 9.12 3.45
N GLU A 111 11.47 9.61 4.21
CA GLU A 111 12.88 9.27 4.01
C GLU A 111 13.20 7.92 4.64
N LYS A 112 12.65 7.63 5.83
CA LYS A 112 12.89 6.36 6.52
C LYS A 112 12.38 5.15 5.73
N VAL A 113 11.18 5.27 5.14
CA VAL A 113 10.53 4.16 4.41
C VAL A 113 11.24 3.77 3.11
N ARG A 114 12.26 4.52 2.67
CA ARG A 114 13.11 4.14 1.52
C ARG A 114 13.98 2.92 1.79
N THR A 115 14.12 2.52 3.04
CA THR A 115 14.80 1.29 3.45
C THR A 115 13.77 0.28 3.95
N ILE A 116 14.05 -1.02 3.79
CA ILE A 116 13.14 -2.08 4.26
C ILE A 116 12.93 -1.99 5.77
N SER A 117 14.01 -1.82 6.55
CA SER A 117 13.93 -1.67 8.01
C SER A 117 13.09 -0.45 8.39
N GLY A 118 13.36 0.72 7.81
CA GLY A 118 12.59 1.92 8.10
C GLY A 118 11.12 1.83 7.68
N LEU A 119 10.80 1.11 6.60
CA LEU A 119 9.41 0.82 6.22
C LEU A 119 8.70 0.00 7.29
N ILE A 120 9.34 -1.06 7.80
CA ILE A 120 8.80 -1.89 8.87
C ILE A 120 8.63 -1.09 10.16
N ASP A 121 9.62 -0.29 10.55
CA ASP A 121 9.58 0.52 11.78
C ASP A 121 8.42 1.52 11.75
N VAL A 122 8.22 2.20 10.62
CA VAL A 122 7.13 3.17 10.45
C VAL A 122 5.77 2.48 10.47
N ILE A 123 5.64 1.29 9.86
CA ILE A 123 4.40 0.50 9.92
C ILE A 123 4.10 0.09 11.36
N ALA A 124 5.08 -0.45 12.09
CA ALA A 124 4.90 -0.89 13.47
C ALA A 124 4.42 0.26 14.37
N TYR A 125 5.00 1.43 14.18
CA TYR A 125 4.59 2.65 14.86
C TYR A 125 3.14 3.07 14.56
N LEU A 126 2.74 3.08 13.28
CA LEU A 126 1.38 3.44 12.88
C LEU A 126 0.37 2.41 13.40
N ASP A 127 0.72 1.13 13.36
CA ASP A 127 -0.09 0.03 13.87
C ASP A 127 -0.29 0.10 15.39
N ALA A 128 0.72 0.55 16.14
CA ALA A 128 0.58 0.79 17.58
C ALA A 128 -0.37 1.97 17.86
N ARG A 129 -0.35 3.02 17.04
CA ARG A 129 -1.17 4.22 17.24
C ARG A 129 -2.63 4.04 16.89
N ARG A 130 -2.95 3.27 15.86
CA ARG A 130 -4.34 2.95 15.51
C ARG A 130 -5.01 2.03 16.54
N ALA A 131 -4.24 1.35 17.39
CA ALA A 131 -4.75 0.40 18.38
C ALA A 131 -5.16 1.08 19.70
N VAL A 132 -4.93 2.39 19.85
CA VAL A 132 -5.37 3.17 21.00
C VAL A 132 -6.84 3.54 20.80
N VAL A 133 -7.74 2.79 21.45
CA VAL A 133 -9.19 3.04 21.53
C VAL A 133 -9.59 3.11 22.99
#